data_AF-A0A3R7XWS5-F1
#
_entry.id   AF-A0A3R7XWS5-F1
#
_cell.length_a   1.000
_cell.length_b   1.000
_cell.length_c   1.000
_cell.angle_alpha   90.00
_cell.angle_beta   90.00
_cell.angle_gamma   90.00
#
_symmetry.space_group_name_H-M   'P 1'
#
loop_
_entity.id
_entity.type
_entity.pdbx_description
1 polymer ?
#
loop_
_entity_poly.entity_id
_entity_poly.type
_entity_poly.pdbx_seq_one_letter_code
_entity_poly.pdbx_strand_id
1 'polypeptide(L)'
;MEHEANWGLEGDGVVENLFYYLWCKDEFGGGPSLLIPDTVVYKFTQPAFWYFTSTSGKVKKKVKASLTNVQIEKEFCRKSCGVDIVAYYIYMLNGMSSLNRLPSCRPC
;
A
#
# COMPACT_ATOMS: atom_id res chain seq x y z
N MET A 1 -12.39 2.53 -28.18
CA MET A 1 -11.18 1.90 -27.60
C MET A 1 -11.50 1.73 -26.13
N GLU A 2 -12.20 0.65 -25.82
CA GLU A 2 -12.69 0.36 -24.48
C GLU A 2 -11.48 -0.05 -23.64
N HIS A 3 -11.23 0.70 -22.57
CA HIS A 3 -10.36 0.21 -21.51
C HIS A 3 -11.12 -0.93 -20.84
N GLU A 4 -10.80 -2.17 -21.21
CA GLU A 4 -11.15 -3.32 -20.39
C GLU A 4 -10.48 -3.12 -19.03
N ALA A 5 -11.25 -2.55 -18.11
CA ALA A 5 -10.88 -2.49 -16.73
C ALA A 5 -11.05 -3.90 -16.19
N ASN A 6 -9.95 -4.66 -16.25
CA ASN A 6 -9.81 -5.94 -15.57
C ASN A 6 -9.86 -5.68 -14.06
N TRP A 7 -11.07 -5.52 -13.53
CA TRP A 7 -11.37 -5.47 -12.10
C TRP A 7 -11.47 -6.86 -11.49
N GLY A 8 -10.95 -7.88 -12.20
CA GLY A 8 -10.96 -9.25 -11.72
C GLY A 8 -10.27 -9.32 -10.37
N LEU A 9 -11.03 -9.66 -9.33
CA LEU A 9 -10.51 -10.24 -8.09
C LEU A 9 -9.89 -11.63 -8.34
N GLU A 10 -9.52 -11.94 -9.58
CA GLU A 10 -8.87 -13.17 -10.01
C GLU A 10 -7.38 -13.07 -9.68
N GLY A 11 -6.88 -13.96 -8.82
CA GLY A 11 -5.50 -13.95 -8.35
C GLY A 11 -5.40 -14.12 -6.82
N ASP A 12 -4.38 -13.52 -6.22
CA ASP A 12 -4.12 -13.53 -4.77
C ASP A 12 -4.92 -12.46 -3.99
N GLY A 13 -5.82 -11.75 -4.69
CA GLY A 13 -6.61 -10.66 -4.12
C GLY A 13 -5.84 -9.35 -3.92
N VAL A 14 -4.62 -9.23 -4.47
CA VAL A 14 -3.81 -8.01 -4.34
C VAL A 14 -4.13 -7.01 -5.44
N VAL A 15 -4.65 -5.86 -5.04
CA VAL A 15 -4.89 -4.72 -5.94
C VAL A 15 -3.74 -3.73 -5.80
N GLU A 16 -2.75 -3.79 -6.70
CA GLU A 16 -1.55 -2.94 -6.67
C GLU A 16 -1.88 -1.43 -6.65
N ASN A 17 -2.98 -1.05 -7.31
CA ASN A 17 -3.41 0.34 -7.43
C ASN A 17 -4.42 0.77 -6.35
N LEU A 18 -4.69 -0.06 -5.33
CA LEU A 18 -5.70 0.24 -4.31
C LEU A 18 -5.49 1.60 -3.68
N PHE A 19 -4.31 1.85 -3.12
CA PHE A 19 -4.00 3.13 -2.46
C PHE A 19 -3.99 4.32 -3.42
N TYR A 20 -3.68 4.07 -4.70
CA TYR A 20 -3.80 5.10 -5.73
C TYR A 20 -5.27 5.48 -5.94
N TYR A 21 -6.17 4.52 -6.07
CA TYR A 21 -7.60 4.77 -6.21
C TYR A 21 -8.21 5.44 -4.97
N LEU A 22 -7.74 5.07 -3.78
CA LEU A 22 -8.15 5.72 -2.52
C LEU A 22 -7.74 7.19 -2.45
N TRP A 23 -6.58 7.52 -3.03
CA TRP A 23 -6.05 8.88 -3.06
C TRP A 23 -6.68 9.72 -4.18
N CYS A 24 -6.95 9.12 -5.35
CA CYS A 24 -7.53 9.80 -6.50
C CYS A 24 -8.86 10.49 -6.17
N LYS A 25 -9.12 11.57 -6.91
CA LYS A 25 -10.35 12.33 -6.87
C LYS A 25 -10.94 12.41 -8.27
N ASP A 26 -12.25 12.43 -8.34
CA ASP A 26 -12.98 12.70 -9.58
C ASP A 26 -12.85 14.18 -9.98
N GLU A 27 -13.45 14.54 -11.11
CA GLU A 27 -13.44 15.90 -11.66
C GLU A 27 -14.10 16.95 -10.74
N PHE A 28 -14.97 16.51 -9.84
CA PHE A 28 -15.66 17.33 -8.85
C PHE A 28 -14.94 17.33 -7.49
N GLY A 29 -13.76 16.71 -7.39
CA GLY A 29 -13.02 16.56 -6.15
C GLY A 29 -13.60 15.53 -5.19
N GLY A 30 -14.60 14.76 -5.62
CA GLY A 30 -15.19 13.62 -4.94
C GLY A 30 -14.22 12.44 -4.90
N GLY A 31 -14.29 11.67 -3.83
CA GLY A 31 -13.50 10.47 -3.65
C GLY A 31 -13.89 9.75 -2.37
N PRO A 32 -13.33 8.55 -2.12
CA PRO A 32 -13.72 7.75 -0.97
C PRO A 32 -13.44 8.50 0.34
N SER A 33 -14.40 8.40 1.27
CA SER A 33 -14.31 8.97 2.61
C SER A 33 -13.94 7.86 3.60
N LEU A 34 -12.64 7.56 3.64
CA LEU A 34 -12.08 6.59 4.57
C LEU A 34 -10.69 7.04 5.03
N LEU A 35 -10.31 6.56 6.21
CA LEU A 35 -9.01 6.82 6.80
C LEU A 35 -8.10 5.62 6.54
N ILE A 36 -6.87 5.90 6.12
CA ILE A 36 -5.79 4.93 6.05
C ILE A 36 -4.66 5.31 7.02
N PRO A 37 -3.97 4.32 7.62
CA PRO A 37 -2.72 4.58 8.33
C PRO A 37 -1.63 5.04 7.35
N ASP A 38 -0.54 5.58 7.89
CA ASP A 38 0.69 5.79 7.12
C ASP A 38 1.12 4.47 6.46
N THR A 39 1.07 4.43 5.13
CA THR A 39 1.32 3.23 4.34
C THR A 39 2.38 3.53 3.28
N VAL A 40 3.50 2.82 3.35
CA VAL A 40 4.58 2.92 2.36
C VAL A 40 4.54 1.70 1.44
N VAL A 41 4.43 1.95 0.14
CA VAL A 41 4.49 0.91 -0.89
C VAL A 41 5.91 0.85 -1.40
N TYR A 42 6.56 -0.31 -1.21
CA TYR A 42 7.86 -0.61 -1.79
C TYR A 42 7.68 -1.33 -3.13
N LYS A 43 8.42 -0.89 -4.15
CA LYS A 43 8.55 -1.59 -5.44
C LYS A 43 10.02 -1.71 -5.77
N PHE A 44 10.45 -2.87 -6.26
CA PHE A 44 11.85 -3.12 -6.62
C PHE A 44 12.83 -2.71 -5.50
N THR A 45 12.51 -3.05 -4.24
CA THR A 45 13.30 -2.70 -3.04
C THR A 45 13.43 -1.20 -2.73
N GLN A 46 12.68 -0.35 -3.42
CA GLN A 46 12.71 1.09 -3.24
C GLN A 46 11.33 1.62 -2.80
N PRO A 47 11.27 2.67 -1.94
CA PRO A 47 10.02 3.33 -1.62
C PRO A 47 9.42 3.97 -2.87
N ALA A 48 8.30 3.44 -3.34
CA ALA A 48 7.63 3.95 -4.53
C ALA A 48 6.63 5.04 -4.17
N PHE A 49 5.79 4.79 -3.16
CA PHE A 49 4.71 5.67 -2.75
C PHE A 49 4.52 5.64 -1.23
N TRP A 50 4.01 6.74 -0.69
CA TRP A 50 3.59 6.80 0.70
C TRP A 50 2.29 7.58 0.79
N TYR A 51 1.25 6.89 1.23
CA TYR A 51 -0.09 7.41 1.41
C TYR A 51 -0.40 7.50 2.90
N PHE A 52 -1.12 8.55 3.31
CA PHE A 52 -1.46 8.79 4.70
C PHE A 52 -2.75 9.59 4.80
N THR A 53 -3.41 9.49 5.95
CA THR A 53 -4.53 10.38 6.27
C THR A 53 -3.98 11.65 6.93
N SER A 54 -4.27 12.80 6.34
CA SER A 54 -3.97 14.08 6.97
C SER A 54 -4.90 14.37 8.15
N THR A 55 -4.53 15.34 8.99
CA THR A 55 -5.37 15.80 10.12
C THR A 55 -6.74 16.33 9.69
N SER A 56 -6.91 16.70 8.41
CA SER A 56 -8.20 17.09 7.84
C SER A 56 -9.08 15.90 7.44
N GLY A 57 -8.69 14.65 7.76
CA GLY A 57 -9.40 13.44 7.36
C GLY A 57 -9.28 13.08 5.87
N LYS A 58 -8.45 13.78 5.10
CA LYS A 58 -8.25 13.50 3.66
C LYS A 58 -7.00 12.66 3.43
N VAL A 59 -7.11 11.64 2.57
CA VAL A 59 -5.98 10.86 2.07
C VAL A 59 -5.08 11.76 1.24
N LYS A 60 -3.78 11.75 1.55
CA LYS A 60 -2.73 12.46 0.84
C LYS A 60 -1.59 11.52 0.48
N LYS A 61 -0.77 11.97 -0.46
CA LYS A 61 0.45 11.28 -0.92
C LYS A 61 1.66 12.15 -0.62
N LYS A 62 2.71 11.59 -0.02
CA LYS A 62 3.99 12.27 0.21
C LYS A 62 4.69 12.56 -1.12
N VAL A 63 5.40 13.69 -1.17
CA VAL A 63 6.23 14.06 -2.33
C VAL A 63 7.44 13.14 -2.45
N LYS A 64 7.89 12.88 -3.69
CA LYS A 64 8.98 11.94 -3.99
C LYS A 64 10.31 12.29 -3.27
N ALA A 65 10.60 13.58 -3.10
CA ALA A 65 11.79 14.02 -2.39
C ALA A 65 11.82 13.61 -0.90
N SER A 66 10.66 13.28 -0.32
CA SER A 66 10.52 12.83 1.06
C SER A 66 10.38 11.31 1.21
N LEU A 67 10.52 10.55 0.12
CA LEU A 67 10.41 9.10 0.08
C LEU A 67 11.80 8.46 0.20
N THR A 68 12.49 8.71 1.31
CA THR A 68 13.78 8.06 1.62
C THR A 68 13.64 7.16 2.83
N ASN A 69 14.38 6.04 2.85
CA ASN A 69 14.35 5.09 3.97
C ASN A 69 14.63 5.76 5.31
N VAL A 70 15.59 6.69 5.36
CA VAL A 70 15.92 7.46 6.57
C VAL A 70 14.73 8.29 7.07
N GLN A 71 13.95 8.90 6.17
CA GLN A 71 12.78 9.68 6.56
C GLN A 71 11.60 8.81 6.98
N ILE A 72 11.42 7.66 6.31
CA ILE A 72 10.41 6.67 6.66
C ILE A 72 10.68 6.16 8.07
N GLU A 73 11.89 5.63 8.31
CA GLU A 73 12.31 5.14 9.63
C GLU A 73 12.11 6.20 10.71
N LYS A 74 12.58 7.43 10.46
CA LYS A 74 12.43 8.54 11.41
C LYS A 74 10.98 8.79 11.80
N GLU A 75 10.04 8.73 10.86
CA GLU A 75 8.63 9.01 11.17
C GLU A 75 7.91 7.86 11.85
N PHE A 76 8.12 6.63 11.37
CA PHE A 76 7.53 5.44 12.00
C PHE A 76 8.10 5.19 13.40
N CYS A 77 9.33 5.64 13.69
CA CYS A 77 9.94 5.56 15.02
C CYS A 77 9.77 6.83 15.88
N ARG A 78 9.14 7.90 15.37
CA ARG A 78 9.13 9.21 16.07
C ARG A 78 8.38 9.19 17.40
N LYS A 79 7.32 8.40 17.51
CA LYS A 79 6.46 8.32 18.69
C LYS A 79 6.06 6.88 18.94
N SER A 80 6.14 6.42 20.18
CA SER A 80 5.49 5.19 20.62
C SER A 80 3.98 5.40 20.67
N CYS A 81 3.30 5.23 19.54
CA CYS A 81 1.86 5.46 19.42
C CYS A 81 0.99 4.31 19.93
N GLY A 82 1.53 3.34 20.69
CA GLY A 82 0.78 2.19 21.20
C GLY A 82 0.22 1.28 20.11
N VAL A 83 0.66 1.47 18.87
CA VAL A 83 0.29 0.68 17.69
C VAL A 83 1.57 0.16 17.04
N ASP A 84 1.51 -1.08 16.57
CA ASP A 84 2.64 -1.73 15.91
C ASP A 84 2.69 -1.44 14.41
N ILE A 85 3.88 -1.60 13.84
CA ILE A 85 4.12 -1.50 12.41
C ILE A 85 3.90 -2.88 11.80
N VAL A 86 3.06 -2.96 10.76
CA VAL A 86 2.82 -4.19 10.01
C VAL A 86 3.43 -4.07 8.63
N ALA A 87 4.19 -5.09 8.21
CA ALA A 87 4.79 -5.16 6.89
C ALA A 87 4.46 -6.51 6.24
N TYR A 88 4.04 -6.47 4.98
CA TYR A 88 3.79 -7.65 4.16
C TYR A 88 4.63 -7.58 2.89
N TYR A 89 5.33 -8.66 2.60
CA TYR A 89 6.01 -8.85 1.33
C TYR A 89 5.11 -9.65 0.40
N ILE A 90 4.64 -9.01 -0.67
CA ILE A 90 3.76 -9.62 -1.66
C ILE A 90 4.60 -10.02 -2.86
N TYR A 91 4.47 -11.27 -3.29
CA TYR A 91 5.11 -11.78 -4.49
C TYR A 91 4.10 -12.60 -5.30
N MET A 92 4.01 -12.31 -6.59
CA MET A 92 3.24 -13.13 -7.52
C MET A 92 4.04 -14.40 -7.78
N LEU A 93 3.54 -15.54 -7.31
CA LEU A 93 4.00 -16.83 -7.78
C LEU A 93 3.54 -17.00 -9.22
N ASN A 94 4.37 -16.57 -10.18
CA ASN A 94 4.16 -16.91 -11.59
C ASN A 94 4.20 -18.45 -11.71
N GLY A 95 3.03 -19.10 -11.67
CA GLY A 95 2.87 -20.52 -12.02
C GLY A 95 2.28 -21.47 -10.99
N MET A 96 1.61 -21.04 -9.92
CA MET A 96 0.84 -21.97 -9.07
C MET A 96 -0.65 -21.64 -9.05
N SER A 97 -1.33 -22.05 -10.12
CA SER A 97 -2.74 -22.42 -10.03
C SER A 97 -2.88 -23.53 -8.97
N SER A 98 -3.42 -23.16 -7.81
CA SER A 98 -3.93 -24.04 -6.76
C SER A 98 -3.08 -25.29 -6.43
N LEU A 99 -2.11 -25.16 -5.52
CA LEU A 99 -1.84 -26.28 -4.62
C LEU A 99 -1.28 -25.80 -3.28
N ASN A 100 -2.13 -25.90 -2.26
CA ASN A 100 -1.83 -26.11 -0.85
C ASN A 100 -0.32 -26.24 -0.54
N ARG A 101 0.30 -25.17 -0.04
CA ARG A 101 1.33 -25.19 1.00
C ARG A 101 1.82 -23.77 1.28
N LEU A 102 1.36 -23.22 2.40
CA LEU A 102 2.09 -22.17 3.11
C LEU A 102 3.51 -22.71 3.38
N PRO A 103 4.59 -21.96 3.08
CA PRO A 103 5.87 -22.26 3.70
C PRO A 103 5.71 -21.98 5.19
N SER A 104 5.78 -23.03 6.00
CA SER A 104 5.83 -22.92 7.45
C SER A 104 6.99 -22.00 7.82
N CYS A 105 6.67 -20.83 8.40
CA CYS A 105 7.66 -20.02 9.09
C CYS A 105 8.37 -20.92 10.11
N ARG A 106 9.66 -21.18 9.91
CA ARG A 106 10.48 -21.79 10.96
C ARG A 106 10.75 -20.71 12.01
N PRO A 107 10.44 -20.93 13.30
CA PRO A 107 10.91 -20.04 14.34
C PRO A 107 12.44 -20.13 14.43
N CYS A 108 13.07 -18.96 14.62
CA CYS A 108 14.47 -18.87 15.05
C CYS A 108 14.63 -19.39 16.48
#